data_AF-A0A0F8WFC6-F1
#
_entry.id   AF-A0A0F8WFC6-F1
#
_cell.length_a   1.000
_cell.length_b   1.000
_cell.length_c   1.000
_cell.angle_alpha   90.00
_cell.angle_beta   90.00
_cell.angle_gamma   90.00
#
_symmetry.space_group_name_H-M   'P 1'
#
loop_
_entity.id
_entity.type
_entity.pdbx_description
1 polymer ?
#
loop_
_entity_poly.entity_id
_entity_poly.type
_entity_poly.pdbx_seq_one_letter_code
_entity_poly.pdbx_strand_id
1 'polypeptide(L)' 'MLAQDTTGVLIKPISVENSERIVRFAFDYARENGRKKVTAVHKANIMKFSDGL' A
#
# COMPACT_ATOMS: atom_id res chain seq x y z
N MET A 1 -19.90 -7.86 32.46
CA MET A 1 -18.73 -7.15 31.88
C MET A 1 -18.30 -7.98 30.67
N LEU A 2 -18.72 -7.57 29.47
CA LEU A 2 -18.59 -8.39 28.25
C LEU A 2 -17.20 -8.21 27.64
N ALA A 3 -16.57 -9.34 27.34
CA ALA A 3 -15.32 -9.57 26.64
C ALA A 3 -14.78 -8.38 25.81
N GLN A 4 -13.83 -7.63 26.38
CA GLN A 4 -12.95 -6.74 25.61
C GLN A 4 -11.58 -7.37 25.33
N ASP A 5 -11.34 -8.62 25.77
CA ASP A 5 -9.99 -9.22 25.82
C ASP A 5 -9.76 -10.40 24.86
N THR A 6 -10.71 -10.75 23.98
CA THR A 6 -10.57 -11.91 23.07
C THR A 6 -10.24 -11.52 21.62
N THR A 7 -10.24 -10.23 21.29
CA THR A 7 -10.08 -9.76 19.90
C THR A 7 -9.12 -8.58 19.83
N GLY A 8 -8.27 -8.56 18.80
CA GLY A 8 -7.36 -7.46 18.52
C GLY A 8 -7.92 -6.49 17.47
N VAL A 9 -7.60 -5.20 17.60
CA VAL A 9 -7.95 -4.16 16.63
C VAL A 9 -6.71 -3.77 15.82
N LEU A 10 -6.85 -3.72 14.49
CA LEU A 10 -5.81 -3.25 13.58
C LEU A 10 -6.26 -1.97 12.88
N ILE A 11 -5.40 -0.96 12.86
CA ILE A 11 -5.57 0.27 12.08
C ILE A 11 -4.49 0.31 11.01
N LYS A 12 -4.89 0.46 9.74
CA LYS A 12 -4.00 0.51 8.58
C LYS A 12 -4.20 1.83 7.82
N PRO A 13 -3.52 2.92 8.22
CA PRO A 13 -3.58 4.17 7.46
C PRO A 13 -2.73 4.05 6.20
N ILE A 14 -3.29 4.42 5.06
CA ILE A 14 -2.57 4.56 3.78
C ILE A 14 -2.88 5.96 3.25
N SER A 15 -1.85 6.68 2.82
CA SER A 15 -1.96 8.07 2.35
C SER A 15 -1.60 8.16 0.87
N VAL A 16 -2.38 8.91 0.09
CA VAL A 16 -2.10 9.18 -1.32
C VAL A 16 -0.70 9.77 -1.51
N GLU A 17 -0.32 10.76 -0.69
CA GLU A 17 0.96 11.46 -0.80
C GLU A 17 2.16 10.50 -0.70
N ASN A 18 2.20 9.63 0.31
CA ASN A 18 3.31 8.68 0.46
C ASN A 18 3.28 7.59 -0.63
N SER A 19 2.10 7.14 -1.05
CA SER A 19 1.96 6.19 -2.16
C SER A 19 2.51 6.78 -3.45
N GLU A 20 2.17 8.03 -3.78
CA GLU A 20 2.74 8.73 -4.93
C GLU A 20 4.26 8.85 -4.84
N ARG A 21 4.79 9.21 -3.67
CA ARG A 21 6.23 9.38 -3.48
C ARG A 21 7.01 8.10 -3.80
N ILE A 22 6.56 6.95 -3.29
CA ILE A 22 7.26 5.68 -3.55
C ILE A 22 7.07 5.21 -5.00
N VAL A 23 5.90 5.45 -5.59
CA VAL A 23 5.64 5.11 -7.00
C VAL A 23 6.55 5.92 -7.92
N ARG A 24 6.70 7.23 -7.69
CA ARG A 24 7.61 8.10 -8.46
C ARG A 24 9.05 7.59 -8.39
N PHE A 25 9.54 7.33 -7.17
CA PHE A 25 10.86 6.75 -6.97
C PHE A 25 11.05 5.43 -7.72
N ALA A 26 10.06 4.52 -7.69
CA ALA A 26 10.16 3.23 -8.37
C ALA A 26 10.28 3.38 -9.90
N PHE A 27 9.53 4.32 -10.49
CA PHE A 27 9.63 4.61 -11.92
C PHE A 27 10.95 5.30 -12.28
N ASP A 28 11.44 6.23 -11.46
CA ASP A 28 12.73 6.91 -11.67
C ASP A 28 13.87 5.89 -11.62
N TYR A 29 13.89 5.07 -10.57
CA TYR A 29 14.83 3.97 -10.42
C TYR A 29 14.79 3.01 -11.62
N ALA A 30 13.59 2.66 -12.09
CA ALA A 30 13.45 1.78 -13.24
C ALA A 30 14.07 2.39 -14.51
N ARG A 31 13.86 3.69 -14.75
CA ARG A 31 14.44 4.39 -15.91
C ARG A 31 15.96 4.47 -15.81
N GLU A 32 16.49 4.87 -14.66
CA GLU A 32 17.93 5.00 -14.42
C GLU A 32 18.69 3.68 -14.54
N ASN A 33 18.04 2.57 -14.19
CA ASN A 33 18.66 1.24 -14.15
C ASN A 33 18.24 0.35 -15.34
N GLY A 34 17.64 0.93 -16.40
CA GLY A 34 17.24 0.19 -17.60
C GLY A 34 16.21 -0.92 -17.36
N ARG A 35 15.41 -0.83 -16.29
CA ARG A 35 14.34 -1.77 -15.98
C ARG A 35 13.11 -1.45 -16.83
N LYS A 36 12.53 -2.49 -17.43
CA LYS A 36 11.39 -2.36 -18.35
C LYS A 36 10.02 -2.55 -17.70
N LYS A 37 9.99 -2.87 -16.40
CA LYS A 37 8.76 -3.22 -15.70
C LYS A 37 8.79 -2.71 -14.26
N VAL A 38 7.71 -2.06 -13.85
CA VAL A 38 7.35 -1.78 -12.46
C VAL A 38 6.05 -2.54 -12.19
N THR A 39 5.96 -3.23 -11.05
CA THR A 39 4.76 -4.00 -10.68
C THR A 39 4.24 -3.47 -9.35
N ALA A 40 2.99 -2.99 -9.34
CA ALA A 40 2.28 -2.66 -8.11
C ALA A 40 1.67 -3.94 -7.53
N VAL A 41 1.93 -4.21 -6.25
CA VAL A 41 1.37 -5.37 -5.53
C VAL A 41 0.40 -4.87 -4.48
N HIS A 42 -0.84 -5.36 -4.51
CA HIS A 42 -1.90 -4.89 -3.62
C HIS A 42 -2.95 -5.98 -3.38
N LYS A 43 -3.80 -5.83 -2.35
CA LYS A 43 -5.00 -6.65 -2.12
C LYS A 43 -6.29 -5.83 -2.25
N ALA A 44 -6.33 -4.93 -3.22
CA ALA A 44 -7.48 -4.05 -3.51
C ALA A 44 -8.81 -4.78 -3.71
N ASN A 45 -8.78 -6.06 -4.10
CA ASN A 45 -9.99 -6.87 -4.26
C ASN A 45 -10.77 -7.04 -2.95
N ILE A 46 -10.08 -7.04 -1.79
CA ILE A 46 -10.68 -7.07 -0.45
C ILE A 46 -10.54 -5.69 0.22
N MET A 47 -9.34 -5.14 0.22
CA MET A 47 -8.97 -3.88 0.87
C MET A 47 -9.11 -2.70 -0.10
N LYS A 48 -10.33 -2.44 -0.56
CA LYS A 48 -10.62 -1.49 -1.65
C LYS A 48 -10.14 -0.05 -1.39
N PHE A 49 -10.26 0.42 -0.15
CA PHE A 49 -9.99 1.83 0.18
C PHE A 49 -8.57 2.10 0.65
N SER A 50 -7.81 1.06 0.98
CA SER A 50 -6.42 1.20 1.43
C SER A 50 -5.46 0.69 0.36
N ASP A 51 -5.57 -0.58 -0.03
CA ASP A 51 -4.73 -1.17 -1.07
C ASP A 51 -5.18 -0.83 -2.49
N GLY A 52 -6.45 -0.45 -2.66
CA GLY A 52 -7.00 0.01 -3.94
C GLY A 52 -6.91 1.52 -4.15
N LEU A 53 -6.37 2.25 -3.18
CA LEU A 53 -5.98 3.65 -3.30
C LEU A 53 -4.71 3.78 -4.15
#